data_AF-A0A917CH65-F1
#
_entry.id   AF-A0A917CH65-F1
#
_cell.length_a   1.000
_cell.length_b   1.000
_cell.length_c   1.000
_cell.angle_alpha   90.00
_cell.angle_beta   90.00
_cell.angle_gamma   90.00
#
_symmetry.space_group_name_H-M   'P 1'
#
loop_
_entity.id
_entity.type
_entity.pdbx_description
1 polymer ?
#
loop_
_entity_poly.entity_id
_entity_poly.type
_entity_poly.pdbx_seq_one_letter_code
_entity_poly.pdbx_strand_id
1 'polypeptide(L)'
;MNNDAARKVLQLQSGAPVGSLTPISAEWARDERGALFKYTQSERYEAAKRRRWAARDKRHFSFTHMQHIREITQGLSNKYCGYVLLLQPYIAFKSNVLVTEGREDTPLTIGDLAQVWDVSKRTARVIINELEVRSIVFETSGTFTINERYHFRKKAADDVDALIKTYFTTLKSFDMTAADLGFVYKLLPYVHYDTNVICADPFVENPEDVRFLNEKAVADIAGMNELKAAQALARLRKSGIIGEWFTGHDRRDKLTVLNPYVFYRKRGEPDGTLRTLFAAKRAENVK
;
A
#
# COMPACT_ATOMS: atom_id res chain seq x y z
N MET A 1 12.13 38.49 -2.74
CA MET A 1 12.10 38.67 -1.27
C MET A 1 11.49 37.43 -0.62
N ASN A 2 11.94 37.13 0.60
CA ASN A 2 12.16 35.80 1.14
C ASN A 2 10.87 35.12 1.66
N ASN A 3 10.27 34.22 0.88
CA ASN A 3 9.04 33.47 1.22
C ASN A 3 9.21 32.59 2.48
N ASP A 4 10.47 32.27 2.80
CA ASP A 4 10.85 31.46 3.96
C ASP A 4 10.89 32.27 5.27
N ALA A 5 11.23 33.56 5.19
CA ALA A 5 11.18 34.48 6.32
C ALA A 5 9.72 34.78 6.73
N ALA A 6 8.82 34.97 5.75
CA ALA A 6 7.41 35.17 6.01
C ALA A 6 6.76 33.94 6.67
N ARG A 7 7.13 32.72 6.26
CA ARG A 7 6.70 31.47 6.90
C ARG A 7 7.19 31.35 8.34
N LYS A 8 8.46 31.66 8.59
CA LYS A 8 9.04 31.64 9.95
C LYS A 8 8.35 32.63 10.88
N VAL A 9 8.02 33.83 10.40
CA VAL A 9 7.29 34.85 11.16
C VAL A 9 5.86 34.41 11.50
N LEU A 10 5.14 33.79 10.56
CA LEU A 10 3.80 33.24 10.80
C LEU A 10 3.82 32.07 11.80
N GLN A 11 4.88 31.25 11.75
CA GLN A 11 5.07 30.13 12.66
C GLN A 11 5.39 30.60 14.08
N LEU A 12 6.17 31.68 14.22
CA LEU A 12 6.47 32.37 15.48
C LEU A 12 5.20 32.94 16.14
N GLN A 13 4.30 33.53 15.36
CA GLN A 13 3.04 34.09 15.87
C GLN A 13 2.03 33.00 16.28
N SER A 14 2.16 31.79 15.74
CA SER A 14 1.21 30.69 15.99
C SER A 14 1.42 29.92 17.29
N GLY A 15 2.55 30.13 17.99
CA GLY A 15 2.91 29.38 19.20
C GLY A 15 3.13 27.87 18.96
N ALA A 16 3.40 27.47 17.71
CA ALA A 16 3.61 26.08 17.34
C ALA A 16 5.09 25.66 17.50
N PRO A 17 5.36 24.40 17.90
CA PRO A 17 6.73 23.89 18.00
C PRO A 17 7.44 23.91 16.65
N VAL A 18 8.73 24.23 16.68
CA VAL A 18 9.60 24.26 15.50
C VAL A 18 10.45 23.00 15.46
N GLY A 19 10.29 22.23 14.38
CA GLY A 19 11.10 21.03 14.14
C GLY A 19 10.63 19.81 14.93
N SER A 20 11.57 18.93 15.26
CA SER A 20 11.36 17.74 16.08
C SER A 20 11.23 18.09 17.57
N LEU A 21 10.37 17.34 18.28
CA LEU A 21 10.19 17.47 19.73
C LEU A 21 11.04 16.40 20.43
N THR A 22 11.90 16.83 21.34
CA THR A 22 12.72 15.96 22.18
C THR A 22 12.09 15.88 23.58
N PRO A 23 11.77 14.68 24.10
CA PRO A 23 11.24 14.52 25.45
C PRO A 23 12.22 15.05 26.50
N ILE A 24 11.71 15.78 27.51
CA ILE A 24 12.49 16.15 28.70
C ILE A 24 11.97 15.40 29.93
N SER A 25 10.66 15.22 30.05
CA SER A 25 10.02 14.51 31.17
C SER A 25 8.69 13.91 30.72
N ALA A 26 7.97 13.23 31.61
CA ALA A 26 6.65 12.64 31.32
C ALA A 26 5.60 13.68 30.87
N GLU A 27 5.80 14.97 31.14
CA GLU A 27 4.83 16.02 30.81
C GLU A 27 5.32 17.03 29.78
N TRP A 28 6.63 17.09 29.51
CA TRP A 28 7.25 18.18 28.76
C TRP A 28 8.18 17.67 27.66
N ALA A 29 8.12 18.34 26.51
CA ALA A 29 9.02 18.17 25.39
C ALA A 29 9.62 19.51 24.97
N ARG A 30 10.80 19.47 24.36
CA ARG A 30 11.54 20.62 23.83
C ARG A 30 11.53 20.60 22.31
N ASP A 31 11.31 21.73 21.67
CA ASP A 31 11.52 21.86 20.23
C ASP A 31 13.00 22.13 19.88
N GLU A 32 13.34 22.16 18.59
CA GLU A 32 14.73 22.38 18.12
C GLU A 32 15.30 23.75 18.52
N ARG A 33 14.43 24.69 18.89
CA ARG A 33 14.81 26.04 19.34
C ARG A 33 14.89 26.15 20.85
N GLY A 34 14.59 25.05 21.53
CA GLY A 34 14.67 24.95 22.96
C GLY A 34 13.40 25.38 23.71
N ALA A 35 12.30 25.64 23.01
CA ALA A 35 11.02 26.03 23.62
C ALA A 35 10.29 24.81 24.20
N LEU A 36 9.68 24.99 25.37
CA LEU A 36 9.00 23.94 26.12
C LEU A 36 7.54 23.81 25.71
N PHE A 37 7.09 22.57 25.50
CA PHE A 37 5.72 22.23 25.16
C PHE A 37 5.21 21.12 26.07
N LYS A 38 3.97 21.28 26.56
CA LYS A 38 3.29 20.21 27.28
C LYS A 38 2.83 19.13 26.30
N TYR A 39 2.87 17.85 26.67
CA TYR A 39 2.46 16.76 25.77
C TYR A 39 1.07 16.95 25.17
N THR A 40 0.08 17.33 25.97
CA THR A 40 -1.29 17.66 25.49
C THR A 40 -1.32 18.71 24.36
N GLN A 41 -0.38 19.66 24.35
CA GLN A 41 -0.25 20.68 23.32
C GLN A 41 0.50 20.14 22.09
N SER A 42 1.51 19.28 22.29
CA SER A 42 2.19 18.56 21.21
C SER A 42 1.25 17.63 20.44
N GLU A 43 0.39 16.88 21.13
CA GLU A 43 -0.59 15.97 20.52
C GLU A 43 -1.61 16.73 19.66
N ARG A 44 -2.08 17.89 20.16
CA ARG A 44 -2.97 18.79 19.41
C ARG A 44 -2.29 19.35 18.17
N TYR A 45 -1.01 19.72 18.28
CA TYR A 45 -0.22 20.17 17.13
C TYR A 45 -0.02 19.05 16.11
N GLU A 46 0.36 17.85 16.54
CA GLU A 46 0.49 16.69 15.66
C GLU A 46 -0.85 16.29 15.03
N ALA A 47 -1.96 16.39 15.76
CA ALA A 47 -3.30 16.19 15.21
C ALA A 47 -3.65 17.24 14.15
N ALA A 48 -3.32 18.52 14.38
CA ALA A 48 -3.52 19.60 13.41
C ALA A 48 -2.61 19.44 12.17
N LYS A 49 -1.36 19.01 12.37
CA LYS A 49 -0.43 18.63 11.29
C LYS A 49 -1.03 17.46 10.50
N ARG A 50 -1.42 16.37 11.15
CA ARG A 50 -2.10 15.21 10.53
C ARG A 50 -3.35 15.62 9.74
N ARG A 51 -4.18 16.55 10.25
CA ARG A 51 -5.36 17.09 9.54
C ARG A 51 -4.97 17.88 8.28
N ARG A 52 -4.00 18.80 8.38
CA ARG A 52 -3.48 19.56 7.23
C ARG A 52 -2.81 18.67 6.19
N TRP A 53 -2.18 17.58 6.63
CA TRP A 53 -1.55 16.58 5.76
C TRP A 53 -2.57 15.69 5.05
N ALA A 54 -3.59 15.21 5.75
CA ALA A 54 -4.69 14.47 5.12
C ALA A 54 -5.40 15.30 4.03
N ALA A 55 -5.42 16.62 4.16
CA ALA A 55 -5.93 17.53 3.13
C ALA A 55 -4.99 17.72 1.92
N ARG A 56 -3.72 17.28 2.01
CA ARG A 56 -2.69 17.43 0.96
C ARG A 56 -2.43 16.16 0.15
N ASP A 57 -2.65 14.97 0.71
CA ASP A 57 -2.44 13.71 0.00
C ASP A 57 -3.54 13.50 -1.05
N LYS A 58 -3.25 13.90 -2.30
CA LYS A 58 -4.16 13.78 -3.46
C LYS A 58 -4.00 12.46 -4.21
N ARG A 59 -3.20 11.51 -3.71
CA ARG A 59 -2.96 10.25 -4.42
C ARG A 59 -4.25 9.44 -4.49
N HIS A 60 -4.54 8.92 -5.68
CA HIS A 60 -5.65 7.98 -5.86
C HIS A 60 -5.22 6.60 -5.35
N PHE A 61 -6.05 6.03 -4.48
CA PHE A 61 -5.87 4.68 -3.95
C PHE A 61 -7.22 4.01 -3.73
N SER A 62 -7.19 2.69 -3.61
CA SER A 62 -8.27 1.88 -3.06
C SER A 62 -7.79 1.21 -1.78
N PHE A 63 -8.73 0.77 -0.94
CA PHE A 63 -8.46 -0.09 0.19
C PHE A 63 -8.64 -1.55 -0.20
N THR A 64 -7.81 -2.39 0.36
CA THR A 64 -7.92 -3.85 0.35
C THR A 64 -8.05 -4.35 1.78
N HIS A 65 -9.06 -5.17 2.06
CA HIS A 65 -9.27 -5.75 3.38
C HIS A 65 -8.46 -7.05 3.52
N MET A 66 -7.36 -6.98 4.26
CA MET A 66 -6.32 -8.03 4.26
C MET A 66 -6.79 -9.39 4.78
N GLN A 67 -7.73 -9.40 5.75
CA GLN A 67 -8.25 -10.66 6.27
C GLN A 67 -9.19 -11.33 5.25
N HIS A 68 -10.18 -10.60 4.71
CA HIS A 68 -11.12 -11.11 3.72
C HIS A 68 -10.45 -11.55 2.42
N ILE A 69 -9.41 -10.86 1.93
CA ILE A 69 -8.77 -11.29 0.67
C ILE A 69 -8.07 -12.65 0.78
N ARG A 70 -7.88 -13.21 1.99
CA ARG A 70 -7.39 -14.59 2.15
C ARG A 70 -8.32 -15.61 1.49
N GLU A 71 -9.63 -15.33 1.48
CA GLU A 71 -10.66 -16.16 0.84
C GLU A 71 -10.41 -16.31 -0.67
N ILE A 72 -9.87 -15.26 -1.31
CA ILE A 72 -9.62 -15.24 -2.75
C ILE A 72 -8.17 -15.61 -3.10
N THR A 73 -7.19 -15.26 -2.26
CA THR A 73 -5.77 -15.55 -2.52
C THR A 73 -5.42 -17.03 -2.39
N GLN A 74 -6.15 -17.79 -1.54
CA GLN A 74 -5.95 -19.23 -1.40
C GLN A 74 -6.47 -20.03 -2.60
N GLY A 75 -7.57 -19.59 -3.22
CA GLY A 75 -8.25 -20.32 -4.29
C GLY A 75 -7.88 -19.90 -5.72
N LEU A 76 -7.27 -18.73 -5.90
CA LEU A 76 -6.90 -18.20 -7.21
C LEU A 76 -5.43 -18.45 -7.56
N SER A 77 -5.16 -18.64 -8.85
CA SER A 77 -3.79 -18.62 -9.35
C SER A 77 -3.21 -17.20 -9.28
N ASN A 78 -1.87 -17.09 -9.23
CA ASN A 78 -1.21 -15.79 -9.17
C ASN A 78 -1.60 -14.91 -10.36
N LYS A 79 -1.79 -15.48 -11.55
CA LYS A 79 -2.24 -14.70 -12.71
C LYS A 79 -3.59 -14.03 -12.48
N TYR A 80 -4.57 -14.74 -11.92
CA TYR A 80 -5.87 -14.16 -11.58
C TYR A 80 -5.81 -13.16 -10.44
N CYS A 81 -5.01 -13.42 -9.40
CA CYS A 81 -4.77 -12.43 -8.34
C CYS A 81 -4.20 -11.12 -8.91
N GLY A 82 -3.33 -11.20 -9.91
CA GLY A 82 -2.81 -10.01 -10.59
C GLY A 82 -3.87 -9.26 -11.37
N TYR A 83 -4.76 -9.97 -12.05
CA TYR A 83 -5.91 -9.36 -12.72
C TYR A 83 -6.80 -8.60 -11.74
N VAL A 84 -7.06 -9.15 -10.55
CA VAL A 84 -7.80 -8.45 -9.49
C VAL A 84 -7.06 -7.19 -9.05
N LEU A 85 -5.75 -7.25 -8.82
CA LEU A 85 -4.95 -6.09 -8.44
C LEU A 85 -4.98 -4.98 -9.52
N LEU A 86 -4.93 -5.37 -10.80
CA LEU A 86 -4.98 -4.44 -11.94
C LEU A 86 -6.34 -3.75 -12.10
N LEU A 87 -7.42 -4.27 -11.53
CA LEU A 87 -8.73 -3.62 -11.53
C LEU A 87 -8.82 -2.46 -10.52
N GLN A 88 -8.02 -2.49 -9.45
CA GLN A 88 -8.15 -1.53 -8.35
C GLN A 88 -8.09 -0.05 -8.77
N PRO A 89 -7.21 0.36 -9.71
CA PRO A 89 -7.17 1.74 -10.22
C PRO A 89 -8.44 2.24 -10.89
N TYR A 90 -9.33 1.33 -11.28
CA TYR A 90 -10.56 1.61 -12.01
C TYR A 90 -11.79 1.56 -11.09
N ILE A 91 -11.62 1.34 -9.79
CA ILE A 91 -12.73 1.35 -8.83
C ILE A 91 -13.21 2.80 -8.64
N ALA A 92 -14.48 3.05 -8.97
CA ALA A 92 -15.15 4.32 -8.76
C ALA A 92 -15.32 4.63 -7.27
N PHE A 93 -15.28 5.92 -6.93
CA PHE A 93 -15.46 6.34 -5.55
C PHE A 93 -16.89 6.07 -5.06
N LYS A 94 -17.03 5.45 -3.88
CA LYS A 94 -18.29 5.05 -3.21
C LYS A 94 -19.13 3.96 -3.89
N SER A 95 -19.16 3.87 -5.21
CA SER A 95 -20.05 2.91 -5.91
C SER A 95 -19.39 1.57 -6.17
N ASN A 96 -18.04 1.50 -6.14
CA ASN A 96 -17.26 0.31 -6.48
C ASN A 96 -17.43 -0.20 -7.93
N VAL A 97 -18.12 0.56 -8.79
CA VAL A 97 -18.22 0.30 -10.22
C VAL A 97 -16.85 0.47 -10.87
N LEU A 98 -16.51 -0.39 -11.82
CA LEU A 98 -15.31 -0.25 -12.62
C LEU A 98 -15.53 0.80 -13.71
N VAL A 99 -14.76 1.87 -13.68
CA VAL A 99 -14.92 3.05 -14.54
C VAL A 99 -13.61 3.44 -15.19
N THR A 100 -13.71 4.21 -16.26
CA THR A 100 -12.54 4.80 -16.91
C THR A 100 -11.86 5.76 -15.94
N GLU A 101 -10.53 5.70 -15.87
CA GLU A 101 -9.76 6.56 -14.95
C GLU A 101 -10.04 8.04 -15.23
N GLY A 102 -10.34 8.80 -14.17
CA GLY A 102 -10.69 10.21 -14.26
C GLY A 102 -12.09 10.49 -14.82
N ARG A 103 -12.89 9.46 -15.14
CA ARG A 103 -14.27 9.58 -15.64
C ARG A 103 -15.20 8.64 -14.87
N GLU A 104 -15.60 9.08 -13.68
CA GLU A 104 -16.42 8.29 -12.74
C GLU A 104 -17.79 7.87 -13.31
N ASP A 105 -18.29 8.57 -14.33
CA ASP A 105 -19.58 8.26 -14.99
C ASP A 105 -19.43 7.41 -16.25
N THR A 106 -18.23 6.88 -16.54
CA THR A 106 -17.97 6.05 -17.73
C THR A 106 -17.57 4.64 -17.31
N PRO A 107 -18.53 3.71 -17.16
CA PRO A 107 -18.25 2.31 -16.85
C PRO A 107 -17.31 1.67 -17.89
N LEU A 108 -16.41 0.81 -17.42
CA LEU A 108 -15.56 0.01 -18.31
C LEU A 108 -16.40 -1.00 -19.08
N THR A 109 -16.13 -1.14 -20.36
CA THR A 109 -16.61 -2.24 -21.18
C THR A 109 -15.70 -3.45 -21.08
N ILE A 110 -16.15 -4.61 -21.58
CA ILE A 110 -15.28 -5.78 -21.72
C ILE A 110 -14.06 -5.51 -22.62
N GLY A 111 -14.18 -4.56 -23.56
CA GLY A 111 -13.07 -4.13 -24.40
C GLY A 111 -12.00 -3.38 -23.62
N ASP A 112 -12.41 -2.52 -22.69
CA ASP A 112 -11.49 -1.77 -21.84
C ASP A 112 -10.82 -2.71 -20.83
N LEU A 113 -11.57 -3.65 -20.24
CA LEU A 113 -10.99 -4.68 -19.36
C LEU A 113 -9.93 -5.54 -20.08
N ALA A 114 -10.17 -5.85 -21.35
CA ALA A 114 -9.19 -6.55 -22.18
C ALA A 114 -7.89 -5.74 -22.34
N GLN A 115 -7.98 -4.41 -22.48
CA GLN A 115 -6.81 -3.53 -22.51
C GLN A 115 -6.11 -3.44 -21.16
N VAL A 116 -6.87 -3.34 -20.06
CA VAL A 116 -6.33 -3.29 -18.68
C VAL A 116 -5.47 -4.53 -18.38
N TRP A 117 -5.88 -5.69 -18.88
CA TRP A 117 -5.18 -6.95 -18.65
C TRP A 117 -4.21 -7.35 -19.75
N ASP A 118 -4.13 -6.56 -20.82
CA ASP A 118 -3.36 -6.87 -22.04
C ASP A 118 -3.68 -8.27 -22.59
N VAL A 119 -4.96 -8.51 -22.88
CA VAL A 119 -5.47 -9.79 -23.40
C VAL A 119 -6.52 -9.59 -24.49
N SER A 120 -6.90 -10.66 -25.19
CA SER A 120 -8.03 -10.62 -26.12
C SER A 120 -9.36 -10.41 -25.38
N LYS A 121 -10.37 -9.81 -26.05
CA LYS A 121 -11.73 -9.67 -25.50
C LYS A 121 -12.34 -11.00 -25.06
N ARG A 122 -12.05 -12.09 -25.79
CA ARG A 122 -12.48 -13.45 -25.44
C ARG A 122 -11.86 -13.89 -24.11
N THR A 123 -10.57 -13.66 -23.93
CA THR A 123 -9.86 -13.96 -22.68
C THR A 123 -10.37 -13.10 -21.53
N ALA A 124 -10.62 -11.81 -21.75
CA ALA A 124 -11.20 -10.92 -20.74
C ALA A 124 -12.57 -11.42 -20.25
N ARG A 125 -13.40 -11.92 -21.16
CA ARG A 125 -14.70 -12.53 -20.79
C ARG A 125 -14.52 -13.79 -19.94
N VAL A 126 -13.57 -14.67 -20.28
CA VAL A 126 -13.23 -15.83 -19.45
C VAL A 126 -12.76 -15.39 -18.06
N ILE A 127 -11.94 -14.34 -17.98
CA ILE A 127 -11.45 -13.82 -16.71
C ILE A 127 -12.61 -13.30 -15.85
N ILE A 128 -13.49 -12.46 -16.42
CA ILE A 128 -14.65 -11.94 -15.70
C ILE A 128 -15.54 -13.06 -15.17
N ASN A 129 -15.86 -14.06 -15.99
CA ASN A 129 -16.70 -15.18 -15.56
C ASN A 129 -16.07 -15.93 -14.36
N GLU A 130 -14.75 -16.15 -14.37
CA GLU A 130 -14.05 -16.78 -13.24
C GLU A 130 -14.08 -15.90 -11.97
N LEU A 131 -13.91 -14.58 -12.12
CA LEU A 131 -14.00 -13.64 -11.01
C LEU A 131 -15.43 -13.53 -10.45
N GLU A 132 -16.44 -13.66 -11.30
CA GLU A 132 -17.85 -13.62 -10.93
C GLU A 132 -18.30 -14.88 -10.20
N VAL A 133 -17.90 -16.06 -10.67
CA VAL A 133 -18.13 -17.34 -9.95
C VAL A 133 -17.56 -17.29 -8.52
N ARG A 134 -16.49 -16.53 -8.30
CA ARG A 134 -15.84 -16.34 -6.99
C ARG A 134 -16.34 -15.12 -6.22
N SER A 135 -17.39 -14.46 -6.71
CA SER A 135 -17.98 -13.27 -6.09
C SER A 135 -16.99 -12.13 -5.89
N ILE A 136 -16.03 -11.95 -6.80
CA ILE A 136 -15.04 -10.86 -6.75
C ILE A 136 -15.51 -9.67 -7.59
N VAL A 137 -16.06 -9.96 -8.77
CA VAL A 137 -16.67 -9.00 -9.69
C VAL A 137 -18.10 -9.43 -9.94
N PHE A 138 -19.02 -8.48 -10.11
CA PHE A 138 -20.39 -8.75 -10.54
C PHE A 138 -20.66 -7.98 -11.82
N GLU A 139 -21.30 -8.62 -12.81
CA GLU A 139 -21.79 -7.94 -14.01
C GLU A 139 -23.31 -7.72 -13.90
N THR A 140 -23.77 -6.49 -14.10
CA THR A 140 -25.20 -6.16 -14.16
C THR A 140 -25.45 -5.21 -15.30
N SER A 141 -26.24 -5.63 -16.30
CA SER A 141 -26.55 -4.83 -17.49
C SER A 141 -25.29 -4.26 -18.18
N GLY A 142 -24.22 -5.06 -18.25
CA GLY A 142 -22.94 -4.66 -18.87
C GLY A 142 -22.06 -3.74 -18.02
N THR A 143 -22.47 -3.44 -16.78
CA THR A 143 -21.67 -2.70 -15.79
C THR A 143 -20.99 -3.68 -14.84
N PHE A 144 -19.69 -3.48 -14.58
CA PHE A 144 -18.92 -4.34 -13.67
C PHE A 144 -18.71 -3.65 -12.32
N THR A 145 -18.94 -4.37 -11.23
CA THR A 145 -18.78 -3.86 -9.86
C THR A 145 -17.86 -4.79 -9.07
N ILE A 146 -16.93 -4.22 -8.30
CA ILE A 146 -16.05 -4.99 -7.42
C ILE A 146 -16.73 -5.23 -6.07
N ASN A 147 -16.62 -6.45 -5.57
CA ASN A 147 -17.13 -6.80 -4.24
C ASN A 147 -16.41 -5.99 -3.15
N GLU A 148 -17.20 -5.19 -2.44
CA GLU A 148 -16.74 -4.29 -1.39
C GLU A 148 -16.09 -5.02 -0.20
N ARG A 149 -16.46 -6.28 0.04
CA ARG A 149 -15.85 -7.13 1.06
C ARG A 149 -14.33 -7.19 0.94
N TYR A 150 -13.82 -7.19 -0.29
CA TYR A 150 -12.40 -7.36 -0.59
C TYR A 150 -11.71 -6.03 -0.88
N HIS A 151 -12.32 -5.21 -1.74
CA HIS A 151 -11.74 -3.95 -2.20
C HIS A 151 -12.79 -2.86 -2.25
N PHE A 152 -12.40 -1.65 -1.84
CA PHE A 152 -13.31 -0.52 -1.89
C PHE A 152 -12.60 0.80 -2.02
N ARG A 153 -13.32 1.79 -2.54
CA ARG A 153 -12.81 3.15 -2.67
C ARG A 153 -13.78 4.15 -2.05
N LYS A 154 -13.75 4.22 -0.73
CA LYS A 154 -14.50 5.20 0.08
C LYS A 154 -13.79 5.47 1.39
N LYS A 155 -14.36 6.32 2.23
CA LYS A 155 -13.84 6.55 3.59
C LYS A 155 -13.94 5.23 4.38
N ALA A 156 -12.82 4.77 4.95
CA ALA A 156 -12.83 3.64 5.87
C ALA A 156 -13.65 4.00 7.11
N ALA A 157 -14.59 3.14 7.46
CA ALA A 157 -15.45 3.28 8.63
C ALA A 157 -14.92 2.41 9.79
N ASP A 158 -14.68 1.14 9.49
CA ASP A 158 -14.32 0.09 10.45
C ASP A 158 -13.04 -0.63 10.02
N ASP A 159 -12.47 -1.44 10.93
CA ASP A 159 -11.31 -2.33 10.72
C ASP A 159 -10.13 -1.66 10.01
N VAL A 160 -9.88 -0.39 10.34
CA VAL A 160 -8.90 0.46 9.64
C VAL A 160 -7.49 -0.13 9.70
N ASP A 161 -7.18 -0.85 10.77
CA ASP A 161 -5.95 -1.60 10.95
C ASP A 161 -5.86 -2.77 9.96
N ALA A 162 -6.96 -3.46 9.63
CA ALA A 162 -7.01 -4.55 8.66
C ALA A 162 -6.99 -4.10 7.18
N LEU A 163 -6.82 -2.80 6.91
CA LEU A 163 -6.77 -2.26 5.56
C LEU A 163 -5.34 -2.01 5.07
N ILE A 164 -5.15 -2.21 3.77
CA ILE A 164 -3.96 -1.74 3.05
C ILE A 164 -4.38 -0.91 1.83
N LYS A 165 -3.72 0.22 1.63
CA LYS A 165 -3.93 1.08 0.46
C LYS A 165 -3.09 0.59 -0.71
N THR A 166 -3.67 0.62 -1.89
CA THR A 166 -2.94 0.45 -3.16
C THR A 166 -2.94 1.77 -3.92
N TYR A 167 -1.77 2.36 -4.14
CA TYR A 167 -1.64 3.63 -4.85
C TYR A 167 -1.54 3.42 -6.37
N PHE A 168 -2.47 4.01 -7.11
CA PHE A 168 -2.70 3.71 -8.52
C PHE A 168 -1.56 4.14 -9.43
N THR A 169 -1.08 5.38 -9.25
CA THR A 169 -0.03 5.96 -10.09
C THR A 169 1.25 5.13 -10.06
N THR A 170 1.66 4.68 -8.87
CA THR A 170 2.89 3.90 -8.72
C THR A 170 2.68 2.46 -9.19
N LEU A 171 1.54 1.82 -8.88
CA LEU A 171 1.24 0.48 -9.39
C LEU A 171 1.33 0.40 -10.91
N LYS A 172 0.74 1.37 -11.63
CA LYS A 172 0.74 1.43 -13.10
C LYS A 172 2.12 1.70 -13.71
N SER A 173 3.06 2.22 -12.94
CA SER A 173 4.41 2.51 -13.45
C SER A 173 5.30 1.27 -13.56
N PHE A 174 4.88 0.14 -12.99
CA PHE A 174 5.64 -1.10 -13.09
C PHE A 174 5.22 -1.92 -14.30
N ASP A 175 6.21 -2.26 -15.13
CA ASP A 175 6.06 -3.23 -16.21
C ASP A 175 6.25 -4.64 -15.64
N MET A 176 5.19 -5.23 -15.09
CA MET A 176 5.19 -6.54 -14.46
C MET A 176 4.06 -7.40 -14.99
N THR A 177 4.32 -8.71 -15.08
CA THR A 177 3.28 -9.65 -15.52
C THR A 177 2.16 -9.73 -14.49
N ALA A 178 0.95 -10.08 -14.92
CA ALA A 178 -0.15 -10.36 -13.99
C ALA A 178 0.22 -11.42 -12.95
N ALA A 179 1.03 -12.43 -13.30
CA ALA A 179 1.49 -13.42 -12.34
C ALA A 179 2.41 -12.83 -11.26
N ASP A 180 3.31 -11.91 -11.61
CA ASP A 180 4.18 -11.23 -10.65
C ASP A 180 3.38 -10.28 -9.74
N LEU A 181 2.44 -9.54 -10.31
CA LEU A 181 1.55 -8.67 -9.54
C LEU A 181 0.66 -9.48 -8.58
N GLY A 182 0.15 -10.62 -9.03
CA GLY A 182 -0.64 -11.48 -8.17
C GLY A 182 0.17 -12.21 -7.11
N PHE A 183 1.45 -12.50 -7.36
CA PHE A 183 2.37 -12.95 -6.31
C PHE A 183 2.42 -11.93 -5.18
N VAL A 184 2.61 -10.64 -5.48
CA VAL A 184 2.60 -9.57 -4.48
C VAL A 184 1.24 -9.45 -3.80
N TYR A 185 0.15 -9.54 -4.58
CA TYR A 185 -1.21 -9.48 -4.06
C TYR A 185 -1.47 -10.53 -2.97
N LYS A 186 -0.94 -11.75 -3.15
CA LYS A 186 -1.04 -12.82 -2.15
C LYS A 186 -0.25 -12.55 -0.86
N LEU A 187 0.73 -11.65 -0.90
CA LEU A 187 1.52 -11.26 0.27
C LEU A 187 0.90 -10.11 1.06
N LEU A 188 -0.07 -9.36 0.49
CA LEU A 188 -0.74 -8.26 1.17
C LEU A 188 -1.32 -8.65 2.56
N PRO A 189 -1.91 -9.84 2.76
CA PRO A 189 -2.39 -10.28 4.07
C PRO A 189 -1.34 -10.52 5.15
N TYR A 190 -0.06 -10.32 4.83
CA TYR A 190 1.10 -10.60 5.68
C TYR A 190 1.96 -9.35 5.87
N VAL A 191 1.49 -8.18 5.44
CA VAL A 191 2.21 -6.92 5.57
C VAL A 191 2.00 -6.38 6.98
N HIS A 192 3.06 -6.17 7.74
CA HIS A 192 3.03 -5.63 9.10
C HIS A 192 2.48 -4.19 9.13
N TYR A 193 1.66 -3.87 10.14
CA TYR A 193 0.97 -2.58 10.23
C TYR A 193 1.95 -1.41 10.27
N ASP A 194 2.99 -1.53 11.09
CA ASP A 194 3.86 -0.41 11.37
C ASP A 194 5.01 -0.22 10.39
N THR A 195 5.55 -1.33 9.90
CA THR A 195 6.85 -1.37 9.22
C THR A 195 6.72 -1.75 7.75
N ASN A 196 5.53 -2.15 7.28
CA ASN A 196 5.29 -2.63 5.91
C ASN A 196 6.12 -3.88 5.53
N VAL A 197 6.72 -4.55 6.52
CA VAL A 197 7.50 -5.80 6.37
C VAL A 197 6.56 -6.97 6.17
N ILE A 198 6.94 -7.94 5.35
CA ILE A 198 6.20 -9.18 5.16
C ILE A 198 6.56 -10.14 6.31
N CYS A 199 5.56 -10.55 7.09
CA CYS A 199 5.72 -11.31 8.32
C CYS A 199 4.54 -12.27 8.55
N ALA A 200 4.75 -13.28 9.40
CA ALA A 200 3.75 -14.32 9.68
C ALA A 200 2.53 -13.75 10.43
N ASP A 201 2.77 -12.78 11.33
CA ASP A 201 1.73 -12.09 12.08
C ASP A 201 1.78 -10.58 11.79
N PRO A 202 0.90 -10.08 10.91
CA PRO A 202 0.90 -8.67 10.52
C PRO A 202 0.30 -7.73 11.56
N PHE A 203 -0.33 -8.22 12.63
CA PHE A 203 -1.01 -7.41 13.65
C PHE A 203 -0.28 -7.35 14.98
N VAL A 204 0.91 -7.95 15.08
CA VAL A 204 1.73 -7.87 16.30
C VAL A 204 2.10 -6.41 16.61
N GLU A 205 1.96 -5.99 17.87
CA GLU A 205 2.24 -4.60 18.28
C GLU A 205 3.71 -4.39 18.60
N ASN A 206 4.35 -5.39 19.22
CA ASN A 206 5.74 -5.32 19.63
C ASN A 206 6.66 -5.68 18.45
N PRO A 207 7.55 -4.76 18.00
CA PRO A 207 8.45 -5.03 16.88
C PRO A 207 9.40 -6.21 17.12
N GLU A 208 9.74 -6.52 18.37
CA GLU A 208 10.63 -7.64 18.71
C GLU A 208 9.99 -9.01 18.49
N ASP A 209 8.65 -9.06 18.46
CA ASP A 209 7.87 -10.28 18.26
C ASP A 209 7.53 -10.53 16.77
N VAL A 210 7.98 -9.64 15.88
CA VAL A 210 7.73 -9.77 14.44
C VAL A 210 8.50 -10.95 13.87
N ARG A 211 7.75 -11.97 13.44
CA ARG A 211 8.31 -13.17 12.80
C ARG A 211 8.37 -13.00 11.28
N PHE A 212 9.57 -12.79 10.75
CA PHE A 212 9.80 -12.64 9.33
C PHE A 212 9.53 -13.93 8.54
N LEU A 213 9.04 -13.79 7.32
CA LEU A 213 8.82 -14.92 6.42
C LEU A 213 10.06 -15.17 5.58
N ASN A 214 10.61 -16.39 5.66
CA ASN A 214 11.69 -16.81 4.77
C ASN A 214 11.19 -17.10 3.35
N GLU A 215 12.10 -17.30 2.39
CA GLU A 215 11.76 -17.52 0.99
C GLU A 215 10.83 -18.73 0.79
N LYS A 216 11.00 -19.79 1.59
CA LYS A 216 10.13 -20.97 1.57
C LYS A 216 8.70 -20.64 1.99
N ALA A 217 8.52 -19.97 3.12
CA ALA A 217 7.20 -19.58 3.61
C ALA A 217 6.51 -18.61 2.64
N VAL A 218 7.26 -17.70 2.02
CA VAL A 218 6.75 -16.83 0.94
C VAL A 218 6.31 -17.66 -0.28
N ALA A 219 7.08 -18.68 -0.66
CA ALA A 219 6.73 -19.57 -1.77
C ALA A 219 5.44 -20.36 -1.47
N ASP A 220 5.31 -20.88 -0.25
CA ASP A 220 4.12 -21.62 0.22
C ASP A 220 2.87 -20.72 0.18
N ILE A 221 2.97 -19.49 0.71
CA ILE A 221 1.88 -18.49 0.66
C ILE A 221 1.48 -18.19 -0.79
N ALA A 222 2.46 -18.06 -1.69
CA ALA A 222 2.22 -17.79 -3.09
C ALA A 222 1.72 -19.01 -3.88
N GLY A 223 1.73 -20.22 -3.28
CA GLY A 223 1.42 -21.48 -3.96
C GLY A 223 2.39 -21.78 -5.10
N MET A 224 3.68 -21.46 -4.92
CA MET A 224 4.72 -21.62 -5.94
C MET A 224 5.84 -22.51 -5.44
N ASN A 225 6.53 -23.17 -6.38
CA ASN A 225 7.82 -23.79 -6.09
C ASN A 225 8.84 -22.73 -5.66
N GLU A 226 9.68 -23.06 -4.66
CA GLU A 226 10.69 -22.16 -4.07
C GLU A 226 11.57 -21.46 -5.12
N LEU A 227 12.04 -22.18 -6.15
CA LEU A 227 12.88 -21.58 -7.20
C LEU A 227 12.12 -20.50 -7.99
N LYS A 228 10.85 -20.77 -8.33
CA LYS A 228 10.02 -19.81 -9.07
C LYS A 228 9.64 -18.60 -8.19
N ALA A 229 9.41 -18.82 -6.90
CA ALA A 229 9.16 -17.75 -5.94
C ALA A 229 10.39 -16.86 -5.77
N ALA A 230 11.59 -17.43 -5.64
CA ALA A 230 12.84 -16.69 -5.58
C ALA A 230 13.07 -15.83 -6.84
N GLN A 231 12.77 -16.39 -8.03
CA GLN A 231 12.82 -15.64 -9.28
C GLN A 231 11.80 -14.49 -9.34
N ALA A 232 10.56 -14.71 -8.85
CA ALA A 232 9.54 -13.68 -8.77
C ALA A 232 9.97 -12.55 -7.81
N LEU A 233 10.45 -12.90 -6.61
CA LEU A 233 11.01 -11.94 -5.65
C LEU A 233 12.16 -11.13 -6.27
N ALA A 234 13.05 -11.76 -7.05
CA ALA A 234 14.13 -11.07 -7.74
C ALA A 234 13.61 -10.04 -8.77
N ARG A 235 12.60 -10.39 -9.58
CA ARG A 235 11.95 -9.46 -10.51
C ARG A 235 11.28 -8.30 -9.77
N LEU A 236 10.53 -8.61 -8.70
CA LEU A 236 9.86 -7.61 -7.87
C LEU A 236 10.86 -6.67 -7.19
N ARG A 237 11.99 -7.18 -6.72
CA ARG A 237 13.08 -6.36 -6.18
C ARG A 237 13.65 -5.42 -7.23
N LYS A 238 13.93 -5.92 -8.43
CA LYS A 238 14.46 -5.13 -9.54
C LYS A 238 13.50 -4.03 -9.95
N SER A 239 12.19 -4.33 -9.99
CA SER A 239 11.15 -3.33 -10.28
C SER A 239 11.01 -2.26 -9.19
N GLY A 240 11.42 -2.56 -7.95
CA GLY A 240 11.25 -1.67 -6.81
C GLY A 240 9.90 -1.78 -6.11
N ILE A 241 9.05 -2.76 -6.46
CA ILE A 241 7.81 -3.08 -5.71
C ILE A 241 8.14 -3.59 -4.31
N ILE A 242 9.25 -4.30 -4.15
CA ILE A 242 9.75 -4.78 -2.85
C ILE A 242 11.20 -4.38 -2.64
N GLY A 243 11.60 -4.28 -1.38
CA GLY A 243 12.99 -4.21 -0.95
C GLY A 243 13.35 -5.38 -0.06
N GLU A 244 14.64 -5.71 0.00
CA GLU A 244 15.18 -6.70 0.92
C GLU A 244 16.35 -6.09 1.69
N TRP A 245 16.37 -6.34 2.99
CA TRP A 245 17.46 -5.96 3.89
C TRP A 245 17.85 -7.14 4.76
N PHE A 246 19.08 -7.14 5.26
CA PHE A 246 19.52 -8.14 6.22
C PHE A 246 19.27 -7.63 7.63
N THR A 247 18.90 -8.52 8.55
CA THR A 247 18.97 -8.19 9.96
C THR A 247 20.44 -8.00 10.37
N GLY A 248 20.72 -7.11 11.32
CA GLY A 248 22.09 -6.76 11.72
C GLY A 248 22.88 -7.91 12.36
N HIS A 249 22.19 -8.96 12.82
CA HIS A 249 22.78 -10.08 13.56
C HIS A 249 23.00 -11.33 12.68
N ASP A 250 22.16 -11.58 11.68
CA ASP A 250 22.32 -12.69 10.74
C ASP A 250 22.02 -12.26 9.30
N ARG A 251 23.02 -12.45 8.42
CA ARG A 251 22.90 -12.23 6.96
C ARG A 251 21.99 -13.26 6.28
N ARG A 252 21.58 -14.32 6.97
CA ARG A 252 20.61 -15.29 6.47
C ARG A 252 19.17 -14.82 6.66
N ASP A 253 18.92 -13.93 7.63
CA ASP A 253 17.61 -13.38 7.90
C ASP A 253 17.35 -12.17 7.02
N LYS A 254 16.59 -12.41 5.95
CA LYS A 254 16.17 -11.39 4.99
C LYS A 254 14.81 -10.83 5.38
N LEU A 255 14.76 -9.50 5.47
CA LEU A 255 13.56 -8.71 5.68
C LEU A 255 13.01 -8.30 4.31
N THR A 256 11.88 -8.86 3.90
CA THR A 256 11.19 -8.36 2.70
C THR A 256 10.20 -7.27 3.10
N VAL A 257 10.30 -6.09 2.49
CA VAL A 257 9.40 -4.95 2.75
C VAL A 257 8.70 -4.57 1.45
N LEU A 258 7.40 -4.34 1.52
CA LEU A 258 6.68 -3.77 0.38
C LEU A 258 7.01 -2.28 0.24
N ASN A 259 7.10 -1.81 -0.99
CA ASN A 259 7.28 -0.40 -1.27
C ASN A 259 6.05 0.39 -0.81
N PRO A 260 6.20 1.31 0.15
CA PRO A 260 5.08 2.00 0.76
C PRO A 260 4.50 3.11 -0.12
N TYR A 261 5.15 3.40 -1.27
CA TYR A 261 4.56 4.20 -2.34
C TYR A 261 3.63 3.39 -3.25
N VAL A 262 3.62 2.06 -3.12
CA VAL A 262 2.71 1.16 -3.84
C VAL A 262 1.64 0.65 -2.89
N PHE A 263 2.05 0.07 -1.76
CA PHE A 263 1.16 -0.54 -0.78
C PHE A 263 1.45 -0.03 0.63
N TYR A 264 0.45 0.50 1.34
CA TYR A 264 0.67 1.06 2.68
C TYR A 264 -0.54 0.90 3.60
N ARG A 265 -0.31 0.37 4.81
CA ARG A 265 -1.36 0.13 5.80
C ARG A 265 -1.77 1.38 6.58
N LYS A 266 -0.78 2.12 7.06
CA LYS A 266 -0.99 3.23 7.98
C LYS A 266 -1.75 4.41 7.37
N ARG A 267 -2.39 5.17 8.25
CA ARG A 267 -2.93 6.49 7.91
C ARG A 267 -1.80 7.47 7.66
N GLY A 268 -1.97 8.33 6.65
CA GLY A 268 -0.95 9.31 6.26
C GLY A 268 0.08 8.74 5.30
N GLU A 269 1.32 9.22 5.44
CA GLU A 269 2.46 8.83 4.61
C GLU A 269 3.41 7.87 5.33
N PRO A 270 4.27 7.17 4.58
CA PRO A 270 5.35 6.37 5.15
C PRO A 270 6.30 7.25 5.98
N ASP A 271 6.82 6.71 7.08
CA ASP A 271 7.78 7.41 7.93
C ASP A 271 9.11 7.72 7.21
N GLY A 272 9.93 8.56 7.84
CA GLY A 272 11.20 9.00 7.25
C GLY A 272 12.17 7.87 6.90
N THR A 273 12.16 6.79 7.68
CA THR A 273 13.01 5.62 7.47
C THR A 273 12.54 4.86 6.24
N LEU A 274 11.25 4.50 6.17
CA LEU A 274 10.65 3.82 5.03
C LEU A 274 10.83 4.60 3.72
N ARG A 275 10.68 5.93 3.76
CA ARG A 275 10.94 6.77 2.58
C ARG A 275 12.40 6.72 2.16
N THR A 276 13.34 6.82 3.11
CA THR A 276 14.78 6.77 2.82
C THR A 276 15.18 5.42 2.21
N LEU A 277 14.68 4.32 2.77
CA LEU A 277 14.94 2.96 2.29
C LEU A 277 14.57 2.77 0.80
N PHE A 278 13.42 3.29 0.38
CA PHE A 278 12.97 3.17 -1.01
C PHE A 278 13.43 4.33 -1.93
N ALA A 279 13.85 5.47 -1.36
CA ALA A 279 14.48 6.55 -2.13
C ALA A 279 15.93 6.19 -2.52
N ALA A 280 16.71 5.61 -1.61
CA ALA A 280 18.08 5.18 -1.86
C ALA A 280 18.16 4.15 -3.00
N LYS A 281 17.19 3.23 -3.04
CA LYS A 281 17.11 2.19 -4.08
C LYS A 281 16.87 2.73 -5.49
N ARG A 282 16.23 3.91 -5.64
CA ARG A 282 16.07 4.55 -6.96
C ARG A 282 17.39 5.06 -7.52
N ALA A 283 18.35 5.44 -6.67
CA ALA A 283 19.66 5.91 -7.11
C ALA A 283 20.56 4.78 -7.63
N GLU A 284 20.43 3.56 -7.10
CA GLU A 284 21.21 2.39 -7.55
C GLU A 284 20.76 1.84 -8.91
N ASN A 285 19.49 2.06 -9.27
CA ASN A 285 18.91 1.63 -10.55
C ASN A 285 19.11 2.65 -11.69
N VAL A 286 19.82 3.76 -11.44
CA VAL A 286 20.26 4.71 -12.48
C VAL A 286 21.72 4.37 -12.82
N LYS A 287 21.91 3.31 -13.62
CA LYS A 287 23.16 3.01 -14.33
C LYS A 287 22.83 2.38 -15.67
#